data_AF-A0A7S3IZ84-F1
#
_entry.id   AF-A0A7S3IZ84-F1
#
_cell.length_a   1.000
_cell.length_b   1.000
_cell.length_c   1.000
_cell.angle_alpha   90.00
_cell.angle_beta   90.00
_cell.angle_gamma   90.00
#
_symmetry.space_group_name_H-M   'P 1'
#
loop_
_entity.id
_entity.type
_entity.pdbx_description
1 polymer ?
#
loop_
_entity_poly.entity_id
_entity_poly.type
_entity_poly.pdbx_seq_one_letter_code
_entity_poly.pdbx_strand_id
1 'polypeptide(L)'
;MSEEFRKPTKANTGKTAVVLIQGTGAVRAGIWARSAAINSGFEEGSMLPQVEWAVKEKGYPVLVMNPNYNRDPATGQKVPLGGTMEEHATLVWEKFVEPSRFSRILILAHSAGGLCLKTIQTKFASTFYKQVAKIALTDSTVVTQ
;
A
#
# COMPACT_ATOMS: atom_id res chain seq x y z
N MET A 1 7.06 -7.14 0.79
CA MET A 1 7.47 -5.91 1.51
C MET A 1 8.91 -6.04 1.94
N SER A 2 9.63 -4.92 2.03
CA SER A 2 11.02 -4.88 2.49
C SER A 2 11.16 -5.21 3.99
N GLU A 3 12.34 -5.67 4.41
CA GLU A 3 12.60 -6.14 5.78
C GLU A 3 12.46 -5.04 6.83
N GLU A 4 12.66 -3.77 6.47
CA GLU A 4 12.56 -2.62 7.36
C GLU A 4 11.15 -2.42 7.92
N PHE A 5 10.12 -2.91 7.22
CA PHE A 5 8.73 -2.94 7.70
C PHE A 5 8.45 -4.15 8.61
N ARG A 6 9.22 -5.23 8.51
CA ARG A 6 9.09 -6.43 9.36
C ARG A 6 9.84 -6.30 10.67
N LYS A 7 11.02 -5.68 10.63
CA LYS A 7 11.94 -5.54 11.76
C LYS A 7 12.24 -4.04 11.95
N PRO A 8 11.33 -3.29 12.58
CA PRO A 8 11.50 -1.86 12.75
C PRO A 8 12.72 -1.56 13.62
N THR A 9 13.58 -0.64 13.16
CA THR A 9 14.77 -0.21 13.91
C THR A 9 14.82 1.31 14.05
N LYS A 10 15.63 1.79 15.01
CA LYS A 10 15.91 3.24 15.15
C LYS A 10 16.49 3.85 13.86
N ALA A 11 17.15 3.04 13.02
CA ALA A 11 17.76 3.49 11.77
C ALA A 11 16.74 3.82 10.67
N ASN A 12 15.46 3.48 10.86
CA ASN A 12 14.39 3.86 9.91
C ASN A 12 13.98 5.33 10.06
N THR A 13 14.22 5.93 11.23
CA THR A 13 13.87 7.33 11.49
C THR A 13 14.64 8.27 10.55
N GLY A 14 13.93 9.16 9.86
CA GLY A 14 14.52 10.07 8.86
C GLY A 14 14.65 9.47 7.45
N LYS A 15 14.47 8.16 7.26
CA LYS A 15 14.47 7.53 5.94
C LYS A 15 13.11 7.66 5.25
N THR A 16 13.13 7.62 3.92
CA THR A 16 11.92 7.64 3.08
C THR A 16 11.53 6.22 2.68
N ALA A 17 10.24 5.90 2.75
CA ALA A 17 9.70 4.61 2.35
C ALA A 17 8.47 4.80 1.44
N VAL A 18 8.13 3.77 0.66
CA VAL A 18 7.02 3.80 -0.30
C VAL A 18 5.98 2.75 0.06
N VAL A 19 4.71 3.15 0.05
CA VAL A 19 3.56 2.27 0.23
C VAL A 19 2.68 2.31 -1.01
N LEU A 20 2.41 1.16 -1.60
CA LEU A 20 1.61 1.00 -2.81
C LEU A 20 0.30 0.27 -2.51
N ILE A 21 -0.83 0.84 -2.94
CA ILE A 21 -2.17 0.32 -2.66
C ILE A 21 -2.96 0.19 -3.96
N GLN A 22 -3.24 -1.05 -4.38
CA GLN A 22 -4.04 -1.35 -5.57
C GLN A 22 -5.53 -1.02 -5.41
N GLY A 23 -6.22 -1.02 -6.55
CA GLY A 23 -7.68 -0.97 -6.63
C GLY A 23 -8.37 -2.31 -6.35
N THR A 24 -9.68 -2.33 -6.52
CA THR A 24 -10.54 -3.50 -6.26
C THR A 24 -10.60 -4.46 -7.46
N GLY A 25 -11.30 -5.59 -7.29
CA GLY A 25 -11.60 -6.55 -8.34
C GLY A 25 -10.57 -7.67 -8.48
N ALA A 26 -10.36 -8.13 -9.73
CA ALA A 26 -9.56 -9.33 -10.01
C ALA A 26 -8.03 -9.10 -9.95
N VAL A 27 -7.57 -7.90 -9.60
CA VAL A 27 -6.14 -7.59 -9.45
C VAL A 27 -5.59 -8.16 -8.13
N ARG A 28 -4.29 -8.42 -8.11
CA ARG A 28 -3.51 -8.95 -6.99
C ARG A 28 -2.33 -8.03 -6.72
N ALA A 29 -1.69 -8.23 -5.56
CA ALA A 29 -0.52 -7.45 -5.13
C ALA A 29 0.45 -7.23 -6.30
N GLY A 30 0.78 -5.97 -6.58
CA GLY A 30 1.70 -5.62 -7.65
C GLY A 30 1.06 -5.33 -9.01
N ILE A 31 -0.25 -5.49 -9.18
CA ILE A 31 -0.95 -5.18 -10.44
C ILE A 31 -1.91 -4.00 -10.25
N TRP A 32 -1.84 -3.01 -11.13
CA TRP A 32 -2.80 -1.91 -11.19
C TRP A 32 -4.07 -2.33 -11.92
N ALA A 33 -3.93 -2.89 -13.12
CA ALA A 33 -5.04 -3.35 -13.95
C ALA A 33 -4.61 -4.54 -14.83
N ARG A 34 -5.42 -5.61 -14.85
CA ARG A 34 -5.14 -6.79 -15.67
C ARG A 34 -5.19 -6.49 -17.17
N SER A 35 -6.16 -5.68 -17.60
CA SER A 35 -6.31 -5.31 -19.01
C SER A 35 -5.10 -4.55 -19.51
N ALA A 36 -4.62 -3.55 -18.75
CA ALA A 36 -3.40 -2.83 -19.08
C ALA A 36 -2.18 -3.77 -19.07
N ALA A 37 -2.06 -4.67 -18.09
CA ALA A 37 -0.95 -5.62 -18.04
C ALA A 37 -0.91 -6.57 -19.26
N ILE A 38 -2.08 -7.01 -19.74
CA ILE A 38 -2.20 -7.91 -20.89
C ILE A 38 -2.01 -7.15 -22.21
N ASN A 39 -2.62 -5.96 -22.34
CA ASN A 39 -2.72 -5.24 -23.61
C ASN A 39 -1.55 -4.27 -23.85
N SER A 40 -1.03 -3.67 -22.79
CA SER A 40 0.03 -2.65 -22.82
C SER A 40 1.31 -3.08 -22.10
N GLY A 41 1.32 -4.26 -21.48
CA GLY A 41 2.47 -4.81 -20.77
C GLY A 41 2.57 -4.37 -19.30
N PHE A 42 3.54 -4.95 -18.59
CA PHE A 42 3.68 -4.75 -17.15
C PHE A 42 4.19 -3.36 -16.76
N GLU A 43 4.89 -2.65 -17.66
CA GLU A 43 5.30 -1.26 -17.42
C GLU A 43 4.08 -0.38 -17.14
N GLU A 44 2.98 -0.55 -17.86
CA GLU A 44 1.76 0.23 -17.63
C GLU A 44 0.79 -0.44 -16.65
N GLY A 45 0.71 -1.78 -16.70
CA GLY A 45 -0.30 -2.52 -15.94
C GLY A 45 0.07 -2.88 -14.51
N SER A 46 1.30 -2.64 -14.08
CA SER A 46 1.83 -3.13 -12.80
C SER A 46 2.51 -2.06 -11.96
N MET A 47 2.80 -2.42 -10.71
CA MET A 47 3.57 -1.62 -9.78
C MET A 47 5.08 -1.68 -10.02
N LEU A 48 5.55 -2.51 -10.97
CA LEU A 48 6.98 -2.75 -11.19
C LEU A 48 7.77 -1.46 -11.41
N PRO A 49 7.36 -0.49 -12.26
CA PRO A 49 8.14 0.72 -12.44
C PRO A 49 8.33 1.50 -11.15
N GLN A 50 7.29 1.55 -10.30
CA GLN A 50 7.36 2.24 -9.01
C GLN A 50 8.24 1.50 -8.01
N VAL A 51 8.19 0.17 -8.00
CA VAL A 51 9.06 -0.67 -7.17
C VAL A 51 10.52 -0.55 -7.62
N GLU A 52 10.78 -0.60 -8.92
CA GLU A 52 12.12 -0.48 -9.48
C GLU A 52 12.72 0.89 -9.20
N TRP A 53 11.98 1.97 -9.47
CA TRP A 53 12.38 3.32 -9.13
C TRP A 53 12.71 3.46 -7.63
N ALA A 54 11.82 2.98 -6.76
CA ALA A 54 12.00 3.08 -5.32
C ALA A 54 13.25 2.32 -4.86
N VAL A 55 13.44 1.07 -5.30
CA VAL A 55 14.51 0.21 -4.82
C VAL A 55 15.85 0.53 -5.49
N LYS A 56 15.89 0.60 -6.83
CA LYS A 56 17.15 0.72 -7.60
C LYS A 56 17.67 2.15 -7.63
N GLU A 57 16.80 3.14 -7.85
CA GLU A 57 17.24 4.54 -8.01
C GLU A 57 17.29 5.29 -6.68
N LYS A 58 16.36 4.99 -5.76
CA LYS A 58 16.22 5.74 -4.51
C LYS A 58 16.69 5.00 -3.26
N GLY A 59 16.82 3.66 -3.32
CA GLY A 59 17.11 2.84 -2.15
C GLY A 59 16.02 2.92 -1.08
N TYR A 60 14.77 3.18 -1.46
CA TYR A 60 13.64 3.29 -0.55
C TYR A 60 13.03 1.92 -0.26
N PRO A 61 12.76 1.59 1.02
CA PRO A 61 11.99 0.42 1.38
C PRO A 61 10.56 0.50 0.82
N VAL A 62 10.02 -0.63 0.36
CA VAL A 62 8.70 -0.69 -0.28
C VAL A 62 7.78 -1.68 0.43
N LEU A 63 6.55 -1.24 0.68
CA LEU A 63 5.44 -2.09 1.09
C LEU A 63 4.34 -2.05 0.03
N VAL A 64 3.93 -3.22 -0.44
CA VAL A 64 2.81 -3.40 -1.38
C VAL A 64 1.66 -4.05 -0.60
N MET A 65 0.51 -3.40 -0.54
CA MET A 65 -0.69 -3.95 0.09
C MET A 65 -1.42 -4.91 -0.87
N ASN A 66 -2.12 -5.91 -0.33
CA ASN A 66 -2.96 -6.84 -1.08
C ASN A 66 -4.41 -6.84 -0.56
N PRO A 67 -5.12 -5.69 -0.63
CA PRO A 67 -6.44 -5.52 -0.05
C PRO A 67 -7.52 -6.44 -0.65
N ASN A 68 -7.28 -7.02 -1.83
CA ASN A 68 -8.21 -7.96 -2.46
C ASN A 68 -8.06 -9.40 -1.94
N TYR A 69 -7.01 -9.71 -1.16
CA TYR A 69 -6.87 -10.99 -0.46
C TYR A 69 -7.65 -10.94 0.86
N ASN A 70 -8.98 -10.88 0.73
CA ASN A 70 -9.91 -10.74 1.85
C ASN A 70 -10.66 -12.04 2.18
N ARG A 71 -10.43 -13.09 1.37
CA ARG A 71 -10.91 -14.44 1.59
C ARG A 71 -9.79 -15.43 1.33
N ASP A 72 -9.75 -16.48 2.12
CA ASP A 72 -8.89 -17.63 1.88
C ASP A 72 -9.37 -18.36 0.61
N PRO A 73 -8.53 -18.51 -0.43
CA PRO A 73 -8.90 -19.21 -1.65
C PRO A 73 -9.25 -20.69 -1.45
N ALA A 74 -8.70 -21.35 -0.42
CA ALA A 74 -8.93 -22.76 -0.15
C ALA A 74 -10.25 -23.01 0.59
N THR A 75 -10.60 -22.15 1.55
CA THR A 75 -11.76 -22.33 2.42
C THR A 75 -12.94 -21.41 2.08
N GLY A 76 -12.71 -20.35 1.30
CA GLY A 76 -13.69 -19.30 0.99
C GLY A 76 -14.03 -18.39 2.17
N GLN A 77 -13.48 -18.68 3.37
CA GLN A 77 -13.72 -17.92 4.58
C GLN A 77 -13.04 -16.55 4.50
N LYS A 78 -13.63 -15.55 5.18
CA LYS A 78 -13.00 -14.23 5.30
C LYS A 78 -11.68 -14.35 6.04
N VAL A 79 -10.67 -13.60 5.59
CA VAL A 79 -9.41 -13.48 6.33
C VAL A 79 -9.71 -12.83 7.68
N PRO A 80 -9.30 -13.43 8.82
CA PRO A 80 -9.54 -12.84 10.14
C PRO A 80 -8.97 -11.43 10.22
N LEU A 81 -9.80 -10.45 10.62
CA LEU A 81 -9.45 -9.02 10.70
C LEU A 81 -9.03 -8.37 9.36
N GLY A 82 -9.26 -9.04 8.24
CA GLY A 82 -8.90 -8.59 6.90
C GLY A 82 -9.95 -8.98 5.85
N GLY A 83 -11.20 -9.12 6.26
CA GLY A 83 -12.33 -9.57 5.46
C GLY A 83 -12.84 -8.54 4.46
N THR A 84 -12.35 -7.29 4.52
CA THR A 84 -12.53 -6.24 3.52
C THR A 84 -11.20 -5.58 3.15
N MET A 85 -11.22 -4.74 2.10
CA MET A 85 -10.05 -3.98 1.66
C MET A 85 -9.56 -3.02 2.76
N GLU A 86 -10.50 -2.34 3.43
CA GLU A 86 -10.27 -1.40 4.51
C GLU A 86 -9.78 -2.08 5.78
N GLU A 87 -10.31 -3.27 6.10
CA GLU A 87 -9.82 -4.10 7.20
C GLU A 87 -8.38 -4.54 6.95
N HIS A 88 -8.06 -5.03 5.75
CA HIS A 88 -6.69 -5.36 5.36
C HIS A 88 -5.76 -4.14 5.47
N ALA A 89 -6.17 -3.00 4.93
CA ALA A 89 -5.39 -1.75 4.98
C ALA A 89 -5.14 -1.29 6.42
N THR A 90 -6.18 -1.37 7.29
CA THR A 90 -6.07 -1.09 8.73
C THR A 90 -5.04 -2.02 9.38
N LEU A 91 -5.19 -3.33 9.15
CA LEU A 91 -4.36 -4.36 9.75
C LEU A 91 -2.89 -4.23 9.34
N VAL A 92 -2.62 -3.98 8.06
CA VAL A 92 -1.26 -3.80 7.56
C VAL A 92 -0.64 -2.51 8.09
N TRP A 93 -1.42 -1.44 8.17
CA TRP A 93 -0.93 -0.18 8.73
C TRP A 93 -0.53 -0.34 10.20
N GLU A 94 -1.43 -0.88 11.02
CA GLU A 94 -1.22 -1.12 12.45
C GLU A 94 -0.02 -2.03 12.71
N LYS A 95 0.11 -3.13 11.96
CA LYS A 95 1.14 -4.14 12.24
C LYS A 95 2.51 -3.82 11.68
N PHE A 96 2.57 -3.10 10.56
CA PHE A 96 3.83 -2.95 9.81
C PHE A 96 4.22 -1.50 9.55
N VAL A 97 3.27 -0.60 9.31
CA VAL A 97 3.58 0.78 8.91
C VAL A 97 3.75 1.68 10.12
N GLU A 98 2.78 1.70 11.03
CA GLU A 98 2.83 2.50 12.26
C GLU A 98 4.10 2.20 13.09
N PRO A 99 4.45 0.93 13.39
CA PRO A 99 5.66 0.61 14.14
C PRO A 99 6.96 0.75 13.33
N SER A 100 6.90 0.99 12.01
CA SER A 100 8.10 1.06 11.13
C SER A 100 9.09 2.16 11.49
N ARG A 101 8.62 3.20 12.19
CA ARG A 101 9.37 4.42 12.55
C ARG A 101 9.81 5.29 11.37
N PHE A 102 9.33 5.03 10.16
CA PHE A 102 9.53 5.96 9.05
C PHE A 102 8.78 7.27 9.33
N SER A 103 9.45 8.40 9.13
CA SER A 103 8.86 9.74 9.23
C SER A 103 8.58 10.38 7.86
N ARG A 104 8.87 9.66 6.77
CA ARG A 104 8.70 10.12 5.39
C ARG A 104 8.15 9.00 4.50
N ILE A 105 6.88 8.71 4.61
CA ILE A 105 6.19 7.70 3.80
C ILE A 105 5.56 8.37 2.58
N LEU A 106 5.86 7.84 1.40
CA LEU A 106 5.21 8.20 0.14
C LEU A 106 4.15 7.15 -0.15
N ILE A 107 2.92 7.57 -0.40
CA ILE A 107 1.81 6.66 -0.70
C ILE A 107 1.36 6.86 -2.14
N LEU A 108 1.25 5.77 -2.89
CA LEU A 108 0.55 5.73 -4.18
C LEU A 108 -0.65 4.78 -4.05
N ALA A 109 -1.85 5.32 -4.25
CA ALA A 109 -3.07 4.54 -4.21
C ALA A 109 -3.86 4.66 -5.53
N HIS A 110 -4.37 3.53 -6.00
CA HIS A 110 -5.12 3.44 -7.25
C HIS A 110 -6.59 3.08 -7.00
N SER A 111 -7.52 3.80 -7.62
CA SER A 111 -8.97 3.51 -7.57
C SER A 111 -9.47 3.29 -6.14
N ALA A 112 -10.09 2.15 -5.83
CA ALA A 112 -10.55 1.78 -4.49
C ALA A 112 -9.43 1.73 -3.41
N GLY A 113 -8.15 1.74 -3.80
CA GLY A 113 -7.03 1.97 -2.89
C GLY A 113 -7.11 3.33 -2.19
N GLY A 114 -7.75 4.34 -2.81
CA GLY A 114 -8.03 5.63 -2.17
C GLY A 114 -8.97 5.51 -0.97
N LEU A 115 -9.92 4.56 -0.99
CA LEU A 115 -10.78 4.28 0.17
C LEU A 115 -9.99 3.65 1.31
N CYS A 116 -9.09 2.70 0.99
CA CYS A 116 -8.17 2.13 1.97
C CYS A 116 -7.31 3.21 2.64
N LEU A 117 -6.77 4.14 1.85
CA LEU A 117 -6.01 5.26 2.35
C LEU A 117 -6.83 6.15 3.28
N LYS A 118 -8.07 6.49 2.90
CA LYS A 118 -8.98 7.28 3.74
C LYS A 118 -9.26 6.60 5.08
N THR A 119 -9.49 5.28 5.07
CA THR A 119 -9.68 4.51 6.30
C THR A 119 -8.45 4.60 7.20
N ILE A 120 -7.25 4.41 6.64
CA ILE A 120 -5.99 4.55 7.37
C ILE A 120 -5.87 5.95 7.96
N GLN A 121 -6.04 6.99 7.14
CA GLN A 121 -5.93 8.39 7.54
C GLN A 121 -6.88 8.72 8.69
N THR A 122 -8.12 8.20 8.66
CA THR A 122 -9.12 8.44 9.69
C THR A 122 -8.78 7.71 10.99
N LYS A 123 -8.43 6.42 10.92
CA LYS A 123 -8.16 5.59 12.11
C LYS A 123 -6.86 5.94 12.81
N PHE A 124 -5.83 6.31 12.05
CA PHE A 124 -4.47 6.55 12.54
C PHE A 124 -4.07 8.02 12.44
N ALA A 125 -5.02 8.96 12.47
CA ALA A 125 -4.78 10.38 12.23
C ALA A 125 -3.60 10.96 13.05
N SER A 126 -3.45 10.55 14.31
CA SER A 126 -2.41 11.04 15.23
C SER A 126 -0.98 10.68 14.81
N THR A 127 -0.79 9.56 14.12
CA THR A 127 0.51 9.07 13.62
C THR A 127 0.67 9.28 12.13
N PHE A 128 -0.42 9.16 11.36
CA PHE A 128 -0.46 9.30 9.91
C PHE A 128 0.20 10.59 9.42
N TYR A 129 -0.23 11.76 9.91
CA TYR A 129 0.31 13.05 9.47
C TYR A 129 1.76 13.30 9.91
N LYS A 130 2.28 12.52 10.87
CA LYS A 130 3.69 12.57 11.27
C LYS A 130 4.58 11.67 10.42
N GLN A 131 4.00 10.62 9.82
CA GLN A 131 4.73 9.62 9.05
C GLN A 131 4.62 9.85 7.55
N VAL A 132 3.48 10.34 7.05
CA VAL A 132 3.21 10.47 5.61
C VAL A 132 3.67 11.83 5.09
N ALA A 133 4.55 11.81 4.10
CA ALA A 133 5.10 13.02 3.49
C ALA A 133 4.37 13.43 2.20
N LYS A 134 3.96 12.46 1.38
CA LYS A 134 3.25 12.72 0.11
C LYS A 134 2.28 11.60 -0.21
N ILE A 135 1.19 11.96 -0.89
CA ILE A 135 0.17 11.06 -1.39
C ILE A 135 0.00 11.33 -2.89
N ALA A 136 -0.09 10.26 -3.67
CA ALA A 136 -0.49 10.28 -5.06
C ALA A 136 -1.71 9.35 -5.25
N LEU A 137 -2.72 9.84 -5.95
CA LEU A 137 -3.95 9.11 -6.24
C LEU A 137 -4.09 8.96 -7.75
N THR A 138 -4.35 7.74 -8.21
CA THR A 138 -4.59 7.46 -9.64
C THR A 138 -5.99 6.89 -9.80
N ASP A 139 -6.83 7.55 -10.60
CA ASP A 139 -8.21 7.12 -10.89
C ASP A 139 -9.06 6.86 -9.62
N SER A 140 -8.82 7.63 -8.55
CA SER A 140 -9.55 7.54 -7.29
C SER A 140 -10.60 8.66 -7.19
N THR A 141 -11.81 8.31 -6.78
CA THR A 141 -12.89 9.28 -6.48
C THR A 141 -12.78 9.90 -5.09
N VAL A 142 -11.86 9.40 -4.25
CA VAL A 142 -11.59 9.94 -2.92
C VAL A 142 -10.66 11.14 -3.03
N VAL A 143 -11.06 12.26 -2.41
CA VAL A 143 -10.21 13.45 -2.23
C VAL A 143 -9.64 13.41 -0.81
N THR A 144 -8.32 13.46 -0.66
CA THR A 144 -7.69 13.60 0.66
C THR A 144 -7.73 15.07 1.07
N GLN A 145 -8.42 15.38 2.17
CA GLN A 145 -8.38 16.69 2.84
C GLN A 145 -7.36 16.67 3.98
#